data_AF-A0A7S2M4Y0-F1
#
_entry.id   AF-A0A7S2M4Y0-F1
#
_cell.length_a   1.000
_cell.length_b   1.000
_cell.length_c   1.000
_cell.angle_alpha   90.00
_cell.angle_beta   90.00
_cell.angle_gamma   90.00
#
_symmetry.space_group_name_H-M   'P 1'
#
loop_
_entity.id
_entity.type
_entity.pdbx_description
1 polymer ?
#
loop_
_entity_poly.entity_id
_entity_poly.type
_entity_poly.pdbx_seq_one_letter_code
_entity_poly.pdbx_strand_id
1 'polypeptide(L)'
;GDPARAAGPSSVEEICGFKQEELIPKIPSIPLSYSSAQELLELLGGHAAPHDFQGALPLNYTLGPSAFRLRLRTQHMELRTPIPNVITTIPGRSAQERPVILGNHRDAWVYGAADPNS
;
A
#
# COMPACT_ATOMS: atom_id res chain seq x y z
N GLY A 1 1.95 10.29 -0.19
CA GLY A 1 2.46 11.51 -0.87
C GLY A 1 3.43 11.10 -1.96
N ASP A 2 3.76 12.00 -2.89
CA ASP A 2 4.76 11.73 -3.94
C ASP A 2 6.15 11.54 -3.29
N PRO A 3 6.78 10.35 -3.37
CA PRO A 3 8.08 10.06 -2.75
C PRO A 3 9.22 10.90 -3.35
N ALA A 4 9.03 11.49 -4.53
CA ALA A 4 9.99 12.39 -5.16
C ALA A 4 9.63 13.87 -5.02
N ARG A 5 8.38 14.18 -4.64
CA ARG A 5 7.82 15.54 -4.59
C ARG A 5 8.16 16.37 -5.84
N ALA A 6 8.06 15.78 -7.03
CA ALA A 6 8.64 16.34 -8.24
C ALA A 6 7.99 17.65 -8.71
N ALA A 7 6.77 17.96 -8.24
CA ALA A 7 6.06 19.19 -8.55
C ALA A 7 6.17 20.27 -7.44
N GLY A 8 6.86 19.97 -6.33
CA GLY A 8 6.97 20.87 -5.19
C GLY A 8 8.26 21.70 -5.19
N PRO A 9 8.29 22.85 -4.48
CA PRO A 9 9.46 23.73 -4.42
C PRO A 9 10.57 23.24 -3.48
N SER A 10 10.27 22.27 -2.61
CA SER A 10 11.20 21.71 -1.62
C SER A 10 11.26 20.21 -1.80
N SER A 11 12.43 19.62 -1.53
CA SER A 11 12.64 18.17 -1.65
C SER A 11 11.95 17.39 -0.52
N VAL A 12 11.85 16.08 -0.66
CA VAL A 12 11.37 15.21 0.43
C VAL A 12 12.37 15.18 1.60
N GLU A 13 13.67 15.28 1.32
CA GLU A 13 14.70 15.35 2.35
C GLU A 13 14.58 16.63 3.19
N GLU A 14 14.30 17.77 2.57
CA GLU A 14 14.13 19.06 3.26
C GLU A 14 12.92 19.08 4.20
N ILE A 15 11.82 18.43 3.82
CA ILE A 15 10.57 18.46 4.59
C ILE A 15 10.51 17.32 5.61
N CYS A 16 10.89 16.12 5.19
CA CYS A 16 10.69 14.89 5.96
C CYS A 16 11.99 14.35 6.58
N GLY A 17 13.17 14.84 6.18
CA GLY A 17 14.46 14.36 6.68
C GLY A 17 14.91 13.02 6.13
N PHE A 18 14.25 12.48 5.10
CA PHE A 18 14.58 11.21 4.46
C PHE A 18 14.93 11.40 2.99
N LYS A 19 15.98 10.70 2.53
CA LYS A 19 16.28 10.61 1.10
C LYS A 19 15.23 9.78 0.38
N GLN A 20 14.98 10.09 -0.88
CA GLN A 20 13.97 9.39 -1.68
C GLN A 20 14.22 7.87 -1.72
N GLU A 21 15.48 7.44 -1.81
CA GLU A 21 15.88 6.02 -1.91
C GLU A 21 15.64 5.23 -0.62
N GLU A 22 15.43 5.92 0.50
CA GLU A 22 15.08 5.32 1.78
C GLU A 22 13.58 5.04 1.88
N LEU A 23 12.76 5.64 1.02
CA LEU A 23 11.31 5.50 1.01
C LEU A 23 10.82 4.34 0.12
N ILE A 24 11.69 3.80 -0.73
CA ILE A 24 11.36 2.71 -1.66
C ILE A 24 11.88 1.37 -1.11
N PRO A 25 11.01 0.34 -0.98
CA PRO A 25 11.45 -0.98 -0.52
C PRO A 25 12.51 -1.60 -1.42
N LYS A 26 13.55 -2.19 -0.80
CA LYS A 26 14.68 -2.82 -1.50
C LYS A 26 14.54 -4.33 -1.65
N ILE A 27 13.50 -4.92 -1.08
CA ILE A 27 13.19 -6.35 -1.15
C ILE A 27 11.89 -6.52 -1.95
N PRO A 28 11.83 -7.41 -2.95
CA PRO A 28 10.62 -7.71 -3.69
C PRO A 28 9.46 -8.15 -2.77
N SER A 29 8.26 -7.67 -3.07
CA SER A 29 7.03 -8.04 -2.37
C SER A 29 5.89 -8.16 -3.37
N ILE A 30 5.03 -9.18 -3.21
CA ILE A 30 3.82 -9.36 -4.00
C ILE A 30 2.67 -9.81 -3.09
N PRO A 31 1.43 -9.36 -3.33
CA PRO A 31 0.26 -9.97 -2.73
C PRO A 31 -0.02 -11.34 -3.37
N LEU A 32 -0.63 -12.24 -2.60
CA LEU A 32 -1.11 -13.54 -3.07
C LEU A 32 -2.58 -13.74 -2.69
N SER A 33 -3.31 -14.53 -3.47
CA SER A 33 -4.59 -15.04 -3.01
C SER A 33 -4.37 -15.97 -1.82
N TYR A 34 -5.40 -16.12 -0.97
CA TYR A 34 -5.33 -17.07 0.14
C TYR A 34 -5.14 -18.51 -0.36
N SER A 35 -5.64 -18.85 -1.55
CA SER A 35 -5.50 -20.20 -2.13
C SER A 35 -4.04 -20.50 -2.48
N SER A 36 -3.33 -19.57 -3.12
CA SER A 36 -1.90 -19.74 -3.39
C SER A 36 -1.06 -19.68 -2.12
N ALA A 37 -1.45 -18.84 -1.15
CA ALA A 37 -0.79 -18.80 0.15
C ALA A 37 -0.93 -20.14 0.90
N GLN A 38 -2.08 -20.80 0.82
CA GLN A 38 -2.31 -22.10 1.44
C GLN A 38 -1.32 -23.15 0.94
N GLU A 39 -1.16 -23.29 -0.38
CA GLU A 39 -0.19 -24.23 -0.98
C GLU A 39 1.24 -24.00 -0.47
N LEU A 40 1.64 -22.73 -0.30
CA LEU A 40 2.97 -22.40 0.23
C LEU A 40 3.11 -22.69 1.73
N LEU A 41 2.06 -22.41 2.52
CA LEU A 41 2.05 -22.63 3.96
C LEU A 41 2.03 -24.12 4.31
N GLU A 42 1.36 -24.95 3.52
CA GLU A 42 1.40 -26.42 3.68
C GLU A 42 2.82 -26.99 3.47
N LEU A 43 3.62 -26.36 2.59
CA LEU A 43 5.01 -26.72 2.33
C LEU A 43 6.01 -26.08 3.30
N LEU A 44 5.57 -25.15 4.16
CA LEU A 44 6.46 -24.39 5.02
C LEU A 44 7.13 -25.28 6.09
N GLY A 45 6.38 -26.21 6.68
CA GLY A 45 6.88 -27.18 7.67
C GLY A 45 7.58 -26.54 8.87
N GLY A 46 8.42 -27.29 9.58
CA GLY A 46 9.18 -26.79 10.73
C GLY A 46 8.35 -26.70 12.02
N HIS A 47 8.68 -25.73 12.88
CA HIS A 47 8.05 -25.63 14.20
C HIS A 47 6.60 -25.17 14.09
N ALA A 48 5.72 -25.76 14.91
CA ALA A 48 4.34 -25.31 15.03
C ALA A 48 4.31 -23.83 15.43
N ALA A 49 3.47 -23.05 14.74
CA ALA A 49 3.26 -21.65 15.09
C ALA A 49 2.46 -21.55 16.40
N PRO A 50 2.71 -20.52 17.24
CA PRO A 50 1.92 -20.29 18.44
C PRO A 50 0.44 -20.06 18.09
N HIS A 51 -0.43 -20.23 19.08
CA HIS A 51 -1.88 -20.13 18.90
C HIS A 51 -2.30 -18.82 18.21
N ASP A 52 -1.71 -17.69 18.60
CA ASP A 52 -2.06 -16.36 18.07
C ASP A 52 -1.63 -16.13 16.62
N PHE A 53 -0.84 -17.04 16.05
CA PHE A 53 -0.36 -16.98 14.67
C PHE A 53 -1.13 -17.94 13.76
N GLN A 54 -2.10 -18.70 14.30
CA GLN A 54 -2.99 -19.53 13.49
C GLN A 54 -3.99 -18.63 12.74
N GLY A 55 -4.19 -18.93 11.45
CA GLY A 55 -5.21 -18.30 10.63
C GLY A 55 -6.42 -19.21 10.40
N ALA A 56 -7.29 -18.81 9.48
CA ALA A 56 -8.54 -19.53 9.17
C ALA A 56 -8.42 -20.54 8.01
N LEU A 57 -7.22 -20.80 7.50
CA LEU A 57 -7.02 -21.86 6.51
C LEU A 57 -7.10 -23.24 7.18
N PRO A 58 -7.55 -24.29 6.46
CA PRO A 58 -7.70 -25.63 7.02
C PRO A 58 -6.36 -26.38 7.13
N LEU A 59 -5.37 -25.77 7.79
CA LEU A 59 -4.04 -26.33 8.04
C LEU A 59 -3.51 -25.92 9.41
N ASN A 60 -2.55 -26.67 9.93
CA ASN A 60 -1.79 -26.26 11.11
C ASN A 60 -0.65 -25.35 10.67
N TYR A 61 -0.68 -24.08 11.07
CA TYR A 61 0.34 -23.13 10.67
C TYR A 61 1.66 -23.46 11.36
N THR A 62 2.74 -23.34 10.58
CA THR A 62 4.11 -23.55 11.05
C THR A 62 4.97 -22.33 10.73
N LEU A 63 6.14 -22.23 11.34
CA LEU A 63 7.06 -21.08 11.20
C LEU A 63 8.22 -21.36 10.22
N GLY A 64 8.32 -22.59 9.71
CA GLY A 64 9.47 -23.03 8.94
C GLY A 64 10.70 -23.33 9.81
N PRO A 65 11.90 -23.36 9.21
CA PRO A 65 12.15 -23.19 7.77
C PRO A 65 11.63 -24.36 6.93
N SER A 66 11.31 -24.10 5.67
CA SER A 66 10.93 -25.15 4.71
C SER A 66 12.16 -25.90 4.19
N ALA A 67 11.97 -27.18 3.83
CA ALA A 67 12.93 -27.94 3.04
C ALA A 67 12.99 -27.48 1.57
N PHE A 68 11.95 -26.76 1.11
CA PHE A 68 11.85 -26.26 -0.25
C PHE A 68 12.33 -24.82 -0.36
N ARG A 69 12.77 -24.45 -1.57
CA ARG A 69 13.14 -23.07 -1.90
C ARG A 69 12.08 -22.46 -2.81
N LEU A 70 11.54 -21.33 -2.39
CA LEU A 70 10.67 -20.50 -3.22
C LEU A 70 11.51 -19.54 -4.06
N ARG A 71 11.14 -19.36 -5.33
CA ARG A 71 11.71 -18.33 -6.20
C ARG A 71 10.66 -17.27 -6.50
N LEU A 72 10.79 -16.11 -5.85
CA LEU A 72 9.99 -14.93 -6.19
C LEU A 72 10.59 -14.23 -7.41
N ARG A 73 9.79 -14.00 -8.44
CA ARG A 73 10.12 -13.12 -9.58
C ARG A 73 9.05 -12.07 -9.69
N THR A 74 9.45 -10.81 -9.80
CA THR A 74 8.55 -9.69 -10.04
C THR A 74 9.15 -8.71 -11.04
N GLN A 75 8.28 -7.98 -11.72
CA GLN A 75 8.63 -6.91 -12.64
C GLN A 75 7.63 -5.77 -12.44
N HIS A 76 8.10 -4.70 -11.79
CA HIS A 76 7.35 -3.46 -11.61
C HIS A 76 8.10 -2.32 -12.30
N MET A 77 7.37 -1.28 -12.71
CA MET A 77 7.95 -0.07 -13.28
C MET A 77 7.57 1.12 -12.43
N GLU A 78 8.54 1.99 -12.17
CA GLU A 78 8.30 3.30 -11.58
C GLU A 78 8.07 4.30 -12.69
N LEU A 79 6.88 4.90 -12.72
CA LEU A 79 6.49 5.89 -13.72
C LEU A 79 6.03 7.16 -13.02
N ARG A 80 6.38 8.30 -13.61
CA ARG A 80 5.86 9.60 -13.21
C ARG A 80 4.65 9.94 -14.07
N THR A 81 3.51 10.17 -13.44
CA THR A 81 2.25 10.47 -14.12
C THR A 81 1.53 11.64 -13.45
N PRO A 82 0.83 12.50 -14.21
CA PRO A 82 -0.01 13.55 -13.62
C PRO A 82 -1.15 12.96 -12.78
N ILE A 83 -1.44 13.56 -11.61
CA ILE A 83 -2.56 13.20 -10.73
C ILE A 83 -3.46 14.43 -10.55
N PRO A 84 -4.62 14.51 -11.23
CA PRO A 84 -5.47 15.70 -11.19
C PRO A 84 -6.45 15.71 -10.02
N ASN A 85 -6.48 16.83 -9.28
CA ASN A 85 -7.52 17.13 -8.28
C ASN A 85 -8.61 18.01 -8.88
N VAL A 86 -9.87 17.77 -8.51
CA VAL A 86 -11.00 18.63 -8.85
C VAL A 86 -11.37 19.42 -7.59
N ILE A 87 -11.33 20.75 -7.68
CA ILE A 87 -11.58 21.64 -6.55
C ILE A 87 -12.66 22.63 -6.96
N THR A 88 -13.68 22.78 -6.11
CA THR A 88 -14.73 23.78 -6.27
C THR A 88 -14.92 24.54 -4.96
N THR A 89 -15.33 25.80 -5.06
CA THR A 89 -15.52 26.69 -3.91
C THR A 89 -16.90 27.31 -3.98
N ILE A 90 -17.67 27.16 -2.91
CA ILE A 90 -18.91 27.91 -2.69
C ILE A 90 -18.56 29.10 -1.79
N PRO A 91 -18.72 30.36 -2.25
CA PRO A 91 -18.39 31.51 -1.43
C PRO A 91 -19.34 31.62 -0.22
N GLY A 92 -18.76 31.93 0.94
CA GLY A 92 -19.52 32.27 2.15
C GLY A 92 -20.29 33.57 2.00
N ARG A 93 -21.25 33.81 2.89
CA ARG A 93 -22.06 35.02 2.90
C ARG A 93 -21.27 36.24 3.35
N SER A 94 -20.25 36.04 4.19
CA SER A 94 -19.38 37.10 4.67
C SER A 94 -17.90 36.75 4.49
N ALA A 95 -17.09 37.78 4.24
CA ALA A 95 -15.64 37.68 4.20
C ALA A 95 -14.99 37.29 5.55
N GLN A 96 -15.76 37.31 6.65
CA GLN A 96 -15.29 36.84 7.96
C GLN A 96 -15.48 35.33 8.17
N GLU A 97 -16.19 34.64 7.26
CA GLU A 97 -16.44 33.20 7.37
C GLU A 97 -15.19 32.41 6.98
N ARG A 98 -14.93 31.33 7.71
CA ARG A 98 -13.77 30.46 7.48
C ARG A 98 -14.13 29.32 6.53
N PRO A 99 -13.18 28.83 5.73
CA PRO A 99 -13.44 27.70 4.84
C PRO A 99 -13.72 26.43 5.64
N VAL A 100 -14.71 25.67 5.18
CA VAL A 100 -14.88 24.25 5.53
C VAL A 100 -14.45 23.44 4.33
N ILE A 101 -13.53 22.49 4.54
CA ILE A 101 -13.02 21.63 3.47
C ILE A 101 -13.72 20.27 3.58
N LEU A 102 -14.41 19.88 2.51
CA LEU A 102 -14.93 18.54 2.32
C LEU A 102 -14.20 17.92 1.12
N GLY A 103 -13.75 16.67 1.27
CA GLY A 103 -12.99 15.98 0.24
C GLY A 103 -13.23 14.48 0.25
N ASN A 104 -13.02 13.87 -0.92
CA ASN A 104 -13.05 12.44 -1.17
C ASN A 104 -11.98 12.15 -2.24
N HIS A 105 -11.24 11.05 -2.14
CA HIS A 105 -10.36 10.63 -3.22
C HIS A 105 -11.20 9.96 -4.32
N ARG A 106 -10.68 9.90 -5.55
CA ARG A 106 -11.43 9.34 -6.70
C ARG A 106 -10.75 8.12 -7.30
N ASP A 107 -9.42 8.05 -7.19
CA ASP A 107 -8.64 6.92 -7.66
C ASP A 107 -8.94 5.66 -6.83
N ALA A 108 -8.90 4.52 -7.51
CA ALA A 108 -9.17 3.20 -6.94
C ALA A 108 -8.20 2.17 -7.52
N TRP A 109 -7.96 1.09 -6.77
CA TRP A 109 -7.13 -0.03 -7.21
C TRP A 109 -7.74 -0.83 -8.37
N VAL A 110 -9.07 -1.05 -8.34
CA VAL A 110 -9.83 -1.74 -9.38
C VAL A 110 -11.10 -0.91 -9.67
N TYR A 111 -12.30 -1.44 -9.39
CA TYR A 111 -13.56 -0.72 -9.61
C TYR A 111 -13.87 0.30 -8.52
N GLY A 112 -13.41 0.06 -7.28
CA GLY A 112 -13.53 1.00 -6.18
C GLY A 112 -14.96 1.32 -5.76
N ALA A 113 -15.88 0.36 -5.82
CA ALA A 113 -17.30 0.59 -5.50
C ALA A 113 -17.51 1.00 -4.03
N ALA A 114 -16.73 0.45 -3.11
CA ALA A 114 -16.75 0.87 -1.70
C ALA A 114 -15.69 1.95 -1.43
N ASP A 115 -14.46 1.70 -1.88
CA ASP A 115 -13.32 2.59 -1.67
C ASP A 115 -12.83 3.13 -3.02
N PRO A 116 -13.06 4.42 -3.36
CA PRO A 116 -13.76 5.48 -2.59
C PRO A 116 -15.25 5.68 -2.91
N ASN A 117 -15.83 5.01 -3.90
CA ASN A 117 -17.04 5.48 -4.60
C ASN A 117 -18.38 5.06 -3.96
N SER A 118 -18.44 4.96 -2.62
CA SER A 118 -19.65 4.61 -1.87
C SER A 118 -20.69 5.72 -1.78
#